data_AF-A0A0G1K0S8-F1
#
_entry.id   AF-A0A0G1K0S8-F1
#
_cell.length_a   1.000
_cell.length_b   1.000
_cell.length_c   1.000
_cell.angle_alpha   90.00
_cell.angle_beta   90.00
_cell.angle_gamma   90.00
#
_symmetry.space_group_name_H-M   'P 1'
#
loop_
_entity.id
_entity.type
_entity.pdbx_description
1 polymer ?
#
loop_
_entity_poly.entity_id
_entity_poly.type
_entity_poly.pdbx_seq_one_letter_code
_entity_poly.pdbx_strand_id
1 'polypeptide(L)'
;MNKLDSFTKSINLLQCAPSENLEQVLEWVEKDEPITFFSWKMYKISLSQSQVTANPLFDCGEADKYIEKERTFLKILLDQKIRFRYIKLIPDELTQKFFGVKFIRESKLFTKLVNQYFKKLYPKTQVVQVSRLLANNPELNSLYEKTYQLGTKQDIPNKQFEKEVAFRSTYYTKTPLPTTQSSKLAKKAFGLFAAETAVIFKYFQNPVLLAGQRSINTYKYEFFKYPPNRPILPKLFIL
;
A
#
# COMPACT_ATOMS: atom_id res chain seq x y z
N MET A 1 -23.71 6.40 22.14
CA MET A 1 -22.42 5.74 21.86
C MET A 1 -21.38 6.85 21.72
N ASN A 2 -20.25 6.79 22.43
CA ASN A 2 -19.28 7.88 22.40
C ASN A 2 -18.52 7.90 21.04
N LYS A 3 -17.85 9.00 20.72
CA LYS A 3 -17.08 9.20 19.46
C LYS A 3 -16.05 8.09 19.22
N LEU A 4 -15.37 7.66 20.28
CA LEU A 4 -14.34 6.61 20.26
C LEU A 4 -14.92 5.21 20.05
N ASP A 5 -16.00 4.84 20.74
CA ASP A 5 -16.66 3.54 20.62
C ASP A 5 -17.15 3.32 19.19
N SER A 6 -17.71 4.36 18.57
CA SER A 6 -18.15 4.33 17.17
C SER A 6 -16.96 4.13 16.22
N PHE A 7 -15.89 4.88 16.44
CA PHE A 7 -14.68 4.80 15.64
C PHE A 7 -13.98 3.44 15.79
N THR A 8 -13.81 2.94 17.02
CA THR A 8 -13.20 1.64 17.34
C THR A 8 -13.97 0.48 16.73
N LYS A 9 -15.31 0.49 16.80
CA LYS A 9 -16.12 -0.54 16.12
C LYS A 9 -15.86 -0.54 14.60
N SER A 10 -15.73 0.65 14.02
CA SER A 10 -15.60 0.83 12.58
C SER A 10 -14.21 0.47 12.05
N ILE A 11 -13.15 0.84 12.77
CA ILE A 11 -11.79 0.49 12.40
C ILE A 11 -11.54 -1.03 12.56
N ASN A 12 -12.21 -1.67 13.52
CA ASN A 12 -12.19 -3.13 13.65
C ASN A 12 -12.88 -3.83 12.47
N LEU A 13 -13.98 -3.28 11.92
CA LEU A 13 -14.64 -3.82 10.72
C LEU A 13 -13.75 -3.78 9.47
N LEU A 14 -12.83 -2.80 9.41
CA LEU A 14 -11.89 -2.65 8.31
C LEU A 14 -10.71 -3.61 8.37
N GLN A 15 -10.48 -4.31 9.49
CA GLN A 15 -9.29 -5.14 9.70
C GLN A 15 -7.98 -4.36 9.46
N CYS A 16 -7.92 -3.09 9.89
CA CYS A 16 -6.71 -2.28 9.82
C CYS A 16 -5.55 -2.98 10.55
N ALA A 17 -4.35 -2.87 9.99
CA ALA A 17 -3.17 -3.53 10.52
C ALA A 17 -2.16 -2.48 11.02
N PRO A 18 -1.46 -2.67 12.17
CA PRO A 18 -1.71 -3.55 13.31
C PRO A 18 -2.45 -2.83 14.47
N SER A 19 -2.88 -3.59 15.49
CA SER A 19 -3.55 -3.09 16.71
C SER A 19 -2.72 -2.10 17.53
N GLU A 20 -1.40 -2.14 17.40
CA GLU A 20 -0.45 -1.28 18.15
C GLU A 20 -0.57 0.20 17.78
N ASN A 21 -1.12 0.53 16.60
CA ASN A 21 -1.41 1.91 16.21
C ASN A 21 -2.82 2.35 16.62
N LEU A 22 -3.68 1.45 17.12
CA LEU A 22 -5.04 1.81 17.46
C LEU A 22 -5.06 2.81 18.61
N GLU A 23 -4.31 2.56 19.69
CA GLU A 23 -4.22 3.48 20.83
C GLU A 23 -3.77 4.88 20.42
N GLN A 24 -2.71 4.98 19.60
CA GLN A 24 -2.22 6.25 19.09
C GLN A 24 -3.23 6.95 18.17
N VAL A 25 -3.94 6.20 17.33
CA VAL A 25 -4.99 6.75 16.46
C VAL A 25 -6.20 7.22 17.29
N LEU A 26 -6.57 6.49 18.34
CA LEU A 26 -7.62 6.89 19.27
C LEU A 26 -7.21 8.17 20.01
N GLU A 27 -5.96 8.27 20.46
CA GLU A 27 -5.39 9.47 21.08
C GLU A 27 -5.45 10.68 20.12
N TRP A 28 -5.08 10.51 18.84
CA TRP A 28 -5.23 11.55 17.83
C TRP A 28 -6.69 11.97 17.64
N VAL A 29 -7.63 11.02 17.62
CA VAL A 29 -9.07 11.29 17.48
C VAL A 29 -9.63 12.03 18.70
N GLU A 30 -9.16 11.70 19.90
CA GLU A 30 -9.48 12.38 21.16
C GLU A 30 -8.96 13.82 21.18
N LYS A 31 -7.71 14.01 20.78
CA LYS A 31 -7.04 15.33 20.71
C LYS A 31 -7.45 16.17 19.49
N ASP A 32 -8.39 15.68 18.68
CA ASP A 32 -8.83 16.28 17.41
C ASP A 32 -7.67 16.58 16.43
N GLU A 33 -6.67 15.71 16.44
CA GLU A 33 -5.57 15.73 15.48
C GLU A 33 -6.01 15.11 14.13
N PRO A 34 -5.52 15.64 13.00
CA PRO A 34 -5.81 15.05 11.70
C PRO A 34 -5.09 13.71 11.54
N ILE A 35 -5.81 12.71 11.04
CA ILE A 35 -5.25 11.41 10.65
C ILE A 35 -5.21 11.25 9.12
N THR A 36 -4.23 10.55 8.58
CA THR A 36 -4.09 10.37 7.13
C THR A 36 -4.27 8.90 6.74
N PHE A 37 -5.36 8.58 6.05
CA PHE A 37 -5.65 7.22 5.60
C PHE A 37 -5.08 6.91 4.23
N PHE A 38 -4.47 5.73 4.10
CA PHE A 38 -3.87 5.25 2.86
C PHE A 38 -4.49 3.95 2.36
N SER A 39 -4.57 3.84 1.03
CA SER A 39 -4.89 2.60 0.34
C SER A 39 -4.13 2.54 -0.98
N TRP A 40 -3.41 1.44 -1.20
CA TRP A 40 -2.61 1.22 -2.41
C TRP A 40 -3.50 0.80 -3.59
N LYS A 41 -3.13 1.27 -4.78
CA LYS A 41 -3.81 0.97 -6.04
C LYS A 41 -2.78 0.64 -7.11
N MET A 42 -2.69 -0.64 -7.46
CA MET A 42 -1.83 -1.15 -8.52
C MET A 42 -2.65 -1.41 -9.78
N TYR A 43 -2.04 -1.23 -10.94
CA TYR A 43 -2.57 -1.74 -12.21
C TYR A 43 -2.28 -3.25 -12.33
N LYS A 44 -3.09 -3.95 -13.14
CA LYS A 44 -2.83 -5.37 -13.45
C LYS A 44 -1.60 -5.47 -14.35
N ILE A 45 -0.60 -6.23 -13.92
CA ILE A 45 0.65 -6.46 -14.67
C ILE A 45 0.67 -7.91 -15.15
N SER A 46 1.07 -8.13 -16.40
CA SER A 46 1.26 -9.46 -16.98
C SER A 46 2.55 -9.58 -17.78
N LEU A 47 3.08 -10.80 -17.84
CA LEU A 47 4.28 -11.19 -18.57
C LEU A 47 3.90 -12.25 -19.63
N SER A 48 4.24 -12.01 -20.90
CA SER A 48 4.06 -12.97 -21.99
C SER A 48 5.32 -13.02 -22.87
N GLN A 49 5.95 -14.20 -22.97
CA GLN A 49 7.09 -14.45 -23.88
C GLN A 49 8.11 -13.30 -23.90
N SER A 50 8.61 -12.92 -22.71
CA SER A 50 9.54 -11.80 -22.42
C SER A 50 9.00 -10.37 -22.49
N GLN A 51 7.74 -10.14 -22.87
CA GLN A 51 7.13 -8.81 -22.83
C GLN A 51 6.39 -8.55 -21.51
N VAL A 52 6.59 -7.37 -20.93
CA VAL A 52 5.87 -6.86 -19.76
C VAL A 52 4.72 -5.99 -20.25
N THR A 53 3.52 -6.24 -19.76
CA THR A 53 2.32 -5.48 -20.09
C THR A 53 1.64 -5.00 -18.81
N ALA A 54 1.02 -3.82 -18.90
CA ALA A 54 0.25 -3.22 -17.83
C ALA A 54 -1.14 -2.85 -18.35
N ASN A 55 -2.20 -3.23 -17.63
CA ASN A 55 -3.55 -2.77 -17.96
C ASN A 55 -3.76 -1.36 -17.37
N PRO A 56 -3.90 -0.31 -18.21
CA PRO A 56 -4.14 1.04 -17.72
C PRO A 56 -5.53 1.23 -17.09
N LEU A 57 -6.45 0.29 -17.30
CA LEU A 57 -7.83 0.40 -16.84
C LEU A 57 -7.94 0.00 -15.37
N PHE A 58 -8.44 0.93 -14.55
CA PHE A 58 -8.86 0.62 -13.19
C PHE A 58 -10.17 -0.17 -13.24
N ASP A 59 -10.16 -1.39 -12.69
CA ASP A 59 -11.34 -2.25 -12.66
C ASP A 59 -12.33 -1.76 -11.60
N CYS A 60 -13.22 -0.86 -12.01
CA CYS A 60 -14.27 -0.31 -11.15
C CYS A 60 -15.25 -1.38 -10.68
N GLY A 61 -15.58 -2.37 -11.51
CA GLY A 61 -16.52 -3.42 -11.13
C GLY A 61 -15.96 -4.30 -10.02
N GLU A 62 -14.68 -4.66 -10.14
CA GLU A 62 -13.97 -5.31 -9.04
C GLU A 62 -13.84 -4.35 -7.85
N ALA A 63 -13.53 -3.06 -8.07
CA ALA A 63 -13.53 -2.00 -7.04
C ALA A 63 -14.85 -1.92 -6.25
N ASP A 64 -16.01 -2.05 -6.87
CA ASP A 64 -17.28 -1.93 -6.18
C ASP A 64 -17.56 -3.11 -5.23
N LYS A 65 -17.13 -4.33 -5.57
CA LYS A 65 -17.37 -5.53 -4.73
C LYS A 65 -16.81 -5.47 -3.30
N TYR A 66 -15.83 -4.59 -3.04
CA TYR A 66 -15.19 -4.52 -1.72
C TYR A 66 -15.05 -3.10 -1.18
N ILE A 67 -15.59 -2.10 -1.88
CA ILE A 67 -15.47 -0.71 -1.45
C ILE A 67 -16.43 -0.37 -0.30
N GLU A 68 -17.43 -1.20 -0.06
CA GLU A 68 -18.50 -0.95 0.92
C GLU A 68 -17.94 -0.64 2.33
N LYS A 69 -16.99 -1.45 2.82
CA LYS A 69 -16.37 -1.22 4.13
C LYS A 69 -15.64 0.13 4.19
N GLU A 70 -14.92 0.48 3.14
CA GLU A 70 -14.22 1.76 3.02
C GLU A 70 -15.22 2.93 2.95
N ARG A 71 -16.37 2.78 2.27
CA ARG A 71 -17.46 3.77 2.26
C ARG A 71 -18.05 3.96 3.66
N THR A 72 -18.34 2.86 4.35
CA THR A 72 -18.89 2.88 5.72
C THR A 72 -17.94 3.59 6.68
N PHE A 73 -16.65 3.30 6.58
CA PHE A 73 -15.65 3.99 7.40
C PHE A 73 -15.57 5.49 7.13
N LEU A 74 -15.53 5.90 5.85
CA LEU A 74 -15.54 7.32 5.48
C LEU A 74 -16.77 8.04 6.01
N LYS A 75 -17.95 7.40 5.93
CA LYS A 75 -19.18 7.94 6.48
C LYS A 75 -19.05 8.18 7.99
N ILE A 76 -18.50 7.23 8.72
CA ILE A 76 -18.35 7.33 10.18
C ILE A 76 -17.38 8.44 10.57
N LEU A 77 -16.26 8.59 9.86
CA LEU A 77 -15.34 9.70 10.06
C LEU A 77 -16.04 11.06 9.89
N LEU A 78 -16.87 11.18 8.84
CA LEU A 78 -17.62 12.40 8.56
C LEU A 78 -18.71 12.67 9.60
N ASP A 79 -19.52 11.67 9.93
CA ASP A 79 -20.61 11.76 10.90
C ASP A 79 -20.09 12.13 12.30
N GLN A 80 -18.94 11.58 12.69
CA GLN A 80 -18.27 11.85 13.96
C GLN A 80 -17.38 13.11 13.94
N LYS A 81 -17.36 13.85 12.81
CA LYS A 81 -16.55 15.05 12.60
C LYS A 81 -15.06 14.83 12.92
N ILE A 82 -14.54 13.64 12.63
CA ILE A 82 -13.12 13.32 12.80
C ILE A 82 -12.34 14.04 11.68
N ARG A 83 -11.23 14.68 12.01
CA ARG A 83 -10.37 15.33 11.02
C ARG A 83 -9.52 14.28 10.31
N PHE A 84 -9.63 14.19 8.98
CA PHE A 84 -8.83 13.23 8.22
C PHE A 84 -8.44 13.69 6.81
N ARG A 85 -7.40 13.05 6.28
CA ARG A 85 -7.00 13.07 4.87
C ARG A 85 -7.18 11.67 4.30
N TYR A 86 -7.68 11.58 3.07
CA TYR A 86 -7.91 10.31 2.40
C TYR A 86 -7.08 10.24 1.11
N ILE A 87 -6.06 9.39 1.12
CA ILE A 87 -5.02 9.33 0.09
C ILE A 87 -5.02 7.96 -0.57
N LYS A 88 -5.03 7.94 -1.90
CA LYS A 88 -4.77 6.75 -2.72
C LYS A 88 -3.37 6.82 -3.30
N LEU A 89 -2.56 5.84 -2.96
CA LEU A 89 -1.20 5.74 -3.47
C LEU A 89 -1.17 4.82 -4.68
N ILE A 90 -0.52 5.28 -5.74
CA ILE A 90 -0.29 4.53 -6.97
C ILE A 90 1.22 4.27 -7.06
N PRO A 91 1.66 3.03 -6.78
CA PRO A 91 3.06 2.66 -6.84
C PRO A 91 3.44 2.35 -8.30
N ASP A 92 3.55 3.40 -9.11
CA ASP A 92 3.76 3.28 -10.55
C ASP A 92 5.21 3.02 -10.96
N GLU A 93 6.16 3.22 -10.05
CA GLU A 93 7.57 2.88 -10.16
C GLU A 93 7.86 1.37 -10.10
N LEU A 94 6.90 0.57 -9.60
CA LEU A 94 7.09 -0.86 -9.37
C LEU A 94 7.54 -1.59 -10.65
N THR A 95 6.97 -1.28 -11.81
CA THR A 95 7.36 -1.96 -13.05
C THR A 95 8.78 -1.68 -13.49
N GLN A 96 9.26 -0.46 -13.24
CA GLN A 96 10.66 -0.15 -13.46
C GLN A 96 11.55 -0.93 -12.49
N LYS A 97 11.15 -1.06 -11.23
CA LYS A 97 11.94 -1.73 -10.18
C LYS A 97 11.95 -3.26 -10.35
N PHE A 98 10.81 -3.85 -10.66
CA PHE A 98 10.66 -5.28 -10.91
C PHE A 98 11.27 -5.70 -12.24
N PHE A 99 10.89 -5.02 -13.32
CA PHE A 99 11.09 -5.49 -14.69
C PHE A 99 11.93 -4.56 -15.57
N GLY A 100 12.32 -3.38 -15.08
CA GLY A 100 13.11 -2.42 -15.85
C GLY A 100 12.33 -1.66 -16.93
N VAL A 101 10.99 -1.68 -16.88
CA VAL A 101 10.10 -1.07 -17.88
C VAL A 101 9.29 0.07 -17.26
N LYS A 102 9.17 1.20 -17.96
CA LYS A 102 8.33 2.34 -17.55
C LYS A 102 7.02 2.39 -18.32
N PHE A 103 5.89 2.46 -17.60
CA PHE A 103 4.56 2.61 -18.18
C PHE A 103 3.99 4.03 -17.97
N ILE A 104 4.59 5.03 -18.61
CA ILE A 104 4.22 6.44 -18.37
C ILE A 104 2.77 6.73 -18.77
N ARG A 105 2.34 6.25 -19.95
CA ARG A 105 0.99 6.52 -20.47
C ARG A 105 -0.06 5.80 -19.63
N GLU A 106 0.18 4.54 -19.32
CA GLU A 106 -0.73 3.69 -18.57
C GLU A 106 -0.86 4.19 -17.12
N SER A 107 0.26 4.58 -16.50
CA SER A 107 0.25 5.17 -15.15
C SER A 107 -0.59 6.44 -15.08
N LYS A 108 -0.47 7.35 -16.07
CA LYS A 108 -1.29 8.56 -16.14
C LYS A 108 -2.78 8.26 -16.30
N LEU A 109 -3.13 7.32 -17.19
CA LEU A 109 -4.52 6.91 -17.42
C LEU A 109 -5.12 6.25 -16.18
N PHE A 110 -4.41 5.30 -15.59
CA PHE A 110 -4.81 4.63 -14.36
C PHE A 110 -5.03 5.63 -13.22
N THR A 111 -4.11 6.58 -13.04
CA THR A 111 -4.23 7.65 -12.04
C THR A 111 -5.49 8.49 -12.23
N LYS A 112 -5.81 8.86 -13.47
CA LYS A 112 -7.04 9.59 -13.79
C LYS A 112 -8.28 8.79 -13.39
N LEU A 113 -8.33 7.51 -13.72
CA LEU A 113 -9.48 6.64 -13.42
C LEU A 113 -9.66 6.40 -11.91
N VAL A 114 -8.57 6.10 -11.18
CA VAL A 114 -8.59 6.00 -9.72
C VAL A 114 -9.10 7.29 -9.09
N ASN A 115 -8.57 8.44 -9.53
CA ASN A 115 -9.01 9.74 -9.03
C ASN A 115 -10.50 10.00 -9.29
N GLN A 116 -10.99 9.72 -10.50
CA GLN A 116 -12.40 9.87 -10.82
C GLN A 116 -13.29 8.95 -9.98
N TYR A 117 -12.90 7.68 -9.81
CA TYR A 117 -13.67 6.71 -9.04
C TYR A 117 -13.76 7.11 -7.56
N PHE A 118 -12.63 7.39 -6.90
CA PHE A 118 -12.64 7.67 -5.47
C PHE A 118 -13.17 9.07 -5.11
N LYS A 119 -13.06 10.06 -6.02
CA LYS A 119 -13.71 11.37 -5.81
C LYS A 119 -15.22 11.32 -5.83
N LYS A 120 -15.84 10.32 -6.47
CA LYS A 120 -17.28 10.07 -6.35
C LYS A 120 -17.68 9.62 -4.94
N LEU A 121 -16.76 8.96 -4.22
CA LEU A 121 -16.98 8.52 -2.84
C LEU A 121 -16.70 9.63 -1.85
N TYR A 122 -15.60 10.36 -2.05
CA TYR A 122 -15.22 11.50 -1.23
C TYR A 122 -14.51 12.56 -2.10
N PRO A 123 -15.14 13.72 -2.38
CA PRO A 123 -14.59 14.70 -3.31
C PRO A 123 -13.18 15.22 -2.98
N LYS A 124 -12.80 15.20 -1.69
CA LYS A 124 -11.48 15.61 -1.20
C LYS A 124 -10.42 14.51 -1.24
N THR A 125 -10.70 13.34 -1.84
CA THR A 125 -9.68 12.29 -2.02
C THR A 125 -8.50 12.83 -2.82
N GLN A 126 -7.29 12.54 -2.32
CA GLN A 126 -6.04 12.79 -3.00
C GLN A 126 -5.53 11.51 -3.64
N VAL A 127 -5.03 11.59 -4.86
CA VAL A 127 -4.39 10.46 -5.54
C VAL A 127 -2.94 10.85 -5.85
N VAL A 128 -2.01 10.05 -5.36
CA VAL A 128 -0.57 10.34 -5.39
C VAL A 128 0.14 9.20 -6.09
N GLN A 129 0.85 9.52 -7.16
CA GLN A 129 1.80 8.61 -7.80
C GLN A 129 3.10 8.64 -6.99
N VAL A 130 3.60 7.48 -6.59
CA VAL A 130 4.83 7.39 -5.78
C VAL A 130 6.02 7.92 -6.58
N SER A 131 6.13 7.60 -7.88
CA SER A 131 7.20 8.15 -8.72
C SER A 131 7.27 9.68 -8.69
N ARG A 132 6.11 10.36 -8.71
CA ARG A 132 6.01 11.83 -8.64
C ARG A 132 6.32 12.36 -7.24
N LEU A 133 5.88 11.66 -6.20
CA LEU A 133 6.22 12.01 -4.82
C LEU A 133 7.74 12.00 -4.61
N LEU A 134 8.42 10.95 -5.08
CA LEU A 134 9.87 10.80 -4.98
C LEU A 134 10.61 11.85 -5.82
N ALA A 135 10.18 12.09 -7.06
CA ALA A 135 10.80 13.08 -7.94
C ALA A 135 10.77 14.50 -7.36
N ASN A 136 9.71 14.86 -6.64
CA ASN A 136 9.54 16.19 -6.05
C ASN A 136 10.21 16.33 -4.67
N ASN A 137 10.74 15.26 -4.08
CA ASN A 137 11.32 15.26 -2.73
C ASN A 137 12.62 14.43 -2.71
N PRO A 138 13.77 15.04 -3.06
CA PRO A 138 15.04 14.32 -3.19
C PRO A 138 15.48 13.55 -1.93
N GLU A 139 15.21 14.10 -0.74
CA GLU A 139 15.51 13.44 0.54
C GLU A 139 14.69 12.17 0.74
N LEU A 140 13.40 12.21 0.40
CA LEU A 140 12.52 11.02 0.44
C LEU A 140 12.96 9.99 -0.59
N ASN A 141 13.37 10.43 -1.78
CA ASN A 141 13.91 9.54 -2.79
C ASN A 141 15.17 8.82 -2.29
N SER A 142 16.08 9.54 -1.63
CA SER A 142 17.26 8.95 -1.00
C SER A 142 16.89 7.90 0.07
N LEU A 143 15.93 8.23 0.95
CA LEU A 143 15.42 7.29 1.95
C LEU A 143 14.78 6.05 1.30
N TYR A 144 13.99 6.25 0.25
CA TYR A 144 13.33 5.18 -0.50
C TYR A 144 14.36 4.22 -1.10
N GLU A 145 15.34 4.73 -1.84
CA GLU A 145 16.39 3.91 -2.46
C GLU A 145 17.21 3.16 -1.40
N LYS A 146 17.61 3.82 -0.32
CA LYS A 146 18.35 3.19 0.78
C LYS A 146 17.54 2.05 1.40
N THR A 147 16.27 2.29 1.72
CA THR A 147 15.38 1.30 2.33
C THR A 147 15.13 0.14 1.38
N TYR A 148 14.91 0.41 0.09
CA TYR A 148 14.75 -0.60 -0.95
C TYR A 148 15.96 -1.53 -1.00
N GLN A 149 17.17 -0.97 -1.09
CA GLN A 149 18.40 -1.75 -1.14
C GLN A 149 18.59 -2.62 0.12
N LEU A 150 18.32 -2.07 1.31
CA LEU A 150 18.38 -2.84 2.55
C LEU A 150 17.37 -3.99 2.56
N GLY A 151 16.11 -3.71 2.20
CA GLY A 151 15.06 -4.73 2.17
C GLY A 151 15.36 -5.86 1.19
N THR A 152 15.86 -5.56 -0.02
CA THR A 152 16.20 -6.61 -1.01
C THR A 152 17.32 -7.56 -0.56
N LYS A 153 18.14 -7.14 0.42
CA LYS A 153 19.26 -7.91 0.96
C LYS A 153 18.94 -8.55 2.32
N GLN A 154 17.79 -8.24 2.90
CA GLN A 154 17.41 -8.75 4.21
C GLN A 154 17.21 -10.26 4.16
N ASP A 155 17.73 -10.93 5.19
CA ASP A 155 17.45 -12.35 5.39
C ASP A 155 16.04 -12.50 5.95
N ILE A 156 15.20 -13.24 5.22
CA ILE A 156 13.78 -13.41 5.52
C ILE A 156 13.60 -14.87 5.98
N PRO A 157 12.89 -15.13 7.09
CA PRO A 157 12.64 -16.49 7.56
C PRO A 157 12.13 -17.42 6.46
N ASN A 158 12.78 -18.57 6.32
CA ASN A 158 12.68 -19.41 5.12
C ASN A 158 11.22 -19.79 4.77
N LYS A 159 10.40 -20.17 5.76
CA LYS A 159 8.98 -20.52 5.56
C LYS A 159 8.13 -19.37 4.98
N GLN A 160 8.38 -18.13 5.39
CA GLN A 160 7.63 -16.97 4.90
C GLN A 160 8.10 -16.59 3.49
N PHE A 161 9.41 -16.65 3.28
CA PHE A 161 10.00 -16.34 1.98
C PHE A 161 9.59 -17.36 0.90
N GLU A 162 9.54 -18.66 1.21
CA GLU A 162 9.11 -19.71 0.29
C GLU A 162 7.68 -19.49 -0.24
N LYS A 163 6.74 -19.05 0.61
CA LYS A 163 5.39 -18.67 0.17
C LYS A 163 5.41 -17.52 -0.83
N GLU A 164 6.26 -16.53 -0.60
CA GLU A 164 6.39 -15.39 -1.54
C GLU A 164 6.92 -15.85 -2.88
N VAL A 165 7.95 -16.70 -2.85
CA VAL A 165 8.56 -17.28 -4.04
C VAL A 165 7.51 -18.04 -4.84
N ALA A 166 6.71 -18.88 -4.18
CA ALA A 166 5.63 -19.63 -4.82
C ALA A 166 4.56 -18.69 -5.41
N PHE A 167 4.11 -17.69 -4.66
CA PHE A 167 3.13 -16.71 -5.14
C PHE A 167 3.64 -15.94 -6.37
N ARG A 168 4.87 -15.43 -6.31
CA ARG A 168 5.49 -14.67 -7.41
C ARG A 168 5.77 -15.52 -8.64
N SER A 169 5.82 -16.84 -8.51
CA SER A 169 6.00 -17.72 -9.65
C SER A 169 4.81 -17.67 -10.63
N THR A 170 3.59 -17.44 -10.15
CA THR A 170 2.37 -17.49 -10.98
C THR A 170 1.61 -16.16 -11.04
N TYR A 171 1.96 -15.18 -10.21
CA TYR A 171 1.19 -13.94 -10.12
C TYR A 171 1.17 -13.12 -11.43
N TYR A 172 2.29 -13.10 -12.18
CA TYR A 172 2.44 -12.28 -13.38
C TYR A 172 2.27 -13.04 -14.70
N THR A 173 2.22 -14.37 -14.65
CA THR A 173 2.29 -15.25 -15.82
C THR A 173 1.28 -16.38 -15.71
N LYS A 174 0.77 -16.88 -16.85
CA LYS A 174 -0.04 -18.12 -16.84
C LYS A 174 0.80 -19.37 -16.52
N THR A 175 2.07 -19.37 -16.91
CA THR A 175 3.03 -20.46 -16.65
C THR A 175 3.96 -20.06 -15.50
N PRO A 176 4.25 -20.95 -14.54
CA PRO A 176 5.16 -20.63 -13.43
C PRO A 176 6.56 -20.18 -13.90
N LEU A 177 7.07 -19.10 -13.29
CA LEU A 177 8.45 -18.65 -13.47
C LEU A 177 9.45 -19.58 -12.75
N PRO A 178 10.69 -19.71 -13.25
CA PRO A 178 11.74 -20.44 -12.54
C PRO A 178 11.96 -19.91 -11.12
N THR A 179 12.21 -20.79 -10.15
CA THR A 179 12.38 -20.45 -8.74
C THR A 179 13.43 -19.35 -8.52
N THR A 180 14.51 -19.34 -9.30
CA THR A 180 15.55 -18.30 -9.24
C THR A 180 15.02 -16.91 -9.59
N GLN A 181 14.13 -16.82 -10.59
CA GLN A 181 13.49 -15.56 -10.98
C GLN A 181 12.41 -15.16 -9.98
N SER A 182 11.58 -16.11 -9.54
CA SER A 182 10.55 -15.90 -8.52
C SER A 182 11.14 -15.41 -7.19
N SER A 183 12.28 -15.97 -6.78
CA SER A 183 13.03 -15.54 -5.59
C SER A 183 13.59 -14.12 -5.72
N LYS A 184 14.13 -13.75 -6.88
CA LYS A 184 14.55 -12.37 -7.16
C LYS A 184 13.36 -11.40 -7.07
N LEU A 185 12.22 -11.76 -7.65
CA LEU A 185 11.00 -10.94 -7.58
C LEU A 185 10.46 -10.83 -6.15
N ALA A 186 10.49 -11.90 -5.37
CA ALA A 186 10.11 -11.89 -3.95
C ALA A 186 10.95 -10.90 -3.14
N LYS A 187 12.29 -10.93 -3.27
CA LYS A 187 13.19 -9.97 -2.59
C LYS A 187 12.93 -8.53 -3.02
N LYS A 188 12.75 -8.30 -4.32
CA LYS A 188 12.40 -6.96 -4.84
C LYS A 188 11.07 -6.46 -4.28
N ALA A 189 10.06 -7.31 -4.23
CA ALA A 189 8.75 -6.96 -3.69
C ALA A 189 8.84 -6.56 -2.22
N PHE A 190 9.59 -7.32 -1.43
CA PHE A 190 9.85 -6.97 -0.03
C PHE A 190 10.60 -5.65 0.13
N GLY A 191 11.65 -5.42 -0.66
CA GLY A 191 12.37 -4.15 -0.65
C GLY A 191 11.47 -2.96 -1.01
N LEU A 192 10.60 -3.09 -2.01
CA LEU A 192 9.68 -2.03 -2.44
C LEU A 192 8.67 -1.75 -1.34
N PHE A 193 8.10 -2.80 -0.77
CA PHE A 193 7.18 -2.70 0.34
C PHE A 193 7.78 -1.95 1.54
N ALA A 194 9.02 -2.28 1.91
CA ALA A 194 9.75 -1.57 2.97
C ALA A 194 9.98 -0.09 2.62
N ALA A 195 10.39 0.20 1.39
CA ALA A 195 10.68 1.55 0.92
C ALA A 195 9.44 2.45 0.87
N GLU A 196 8.35 1.94 0.29
CA GLU A 196 7.06 2.64 0.21
C GLU A 196 6.52 2.95 1.60
N THR A 197 6.58 1.97 2.50
CA THR A 197 6.20 2.15 3.90
C THR A 197 7.04 3.22 4.57
N ALA A 198 8.36 3.15 4.47
CA ALA A 198 9.25 4.13 5.09
C ALA A 198 8.96 5.57 4.61
N VAL A 199 8.70 5.76 3.31
CA VAL A 199 8.31 7.07 2.77
C VAL A 199 6.96 7.51 3.31
N ILE A 200 5.95 6.64 3.35
CA ILE A 200 4.61 7.00 3.85
C ILE A 200 4.71 7.53 5.28
N PHE A 201 5.39 6.78 6.15
CA PHE A 201 5.48 7.09 7.56
C PHE A 201 6.41 8.27 7.88
N LYS A 202 7.37 8.57 6.99
CA LYS A 202 8.21 9.76 7.10
C LYS A 202 7.55 11.02 6.55
N TYR A 203 6.77 10.89 5.47
CA TYR A 203 6.27 12.03 4.71
C TYR A 203 4.92 12.56 5.19
N PHE A 204 4.03 11.67 5.59
CA PHE A 204 2.67 12.04 5.94
C PHE A 204 2.47 12.08 7.45
N GLN A 205 1.75 13.10 7.92
CA GLN A 205 1.38 13.24 9.32
C GLN A 205 0.32 12.20 9.72
N ASN A 206 0.51 11.60 10.89
CA ASN A 206 -0.41 10.66 11.54
C ASN A 206 -0.96 9.59 10.57
N PRO A 207 -0.07 8.82 9.92
CA PRO A 207 -0.43 7.89 8.86
C PRO A 207 -1.15 6.65 9.41
N VAL A 208 -2.26 6.29 8.77
CA VAL A 208 -3.05 5.09 9.07
C VAL A 208 -3.22 4.28 7.79
N LEU A 209 -2.68 3.07 7.80
CA LEU A 209 -2.76 2.17 6.67
C LEU A 209 -4.00 1.29 6.78
N LEU A 210 -4.90 1.41 5.80
CA LEU A 210 -6.07 0.54 5.72
C LEU A 210 -5.67 -0.78 5.06
N ALA A 211 -5.53 -1.84 5.85
CA ALA A 211 -5.35 -3.19 5.31
C ALA A 211 -6.72 -3.70 4.85
N GLY A 212 -6.90 -3.89 3.54
CA GLY A 212 -8.15 -4.39 2.97
C GLY A 212 -8.05 -5.86 2.52
N GLN A 213 -9.13 -6.62 2.73
CA GLN A 213 -9.38 -8.02 2.35
C GLN A 213 -9.22 -8.39 0.85
N ARG A 214 -8.72 -7.48 0.00
CA ARG A 214 -8.40 -7.76 -1.42
C ARG A 214 -7.02 -8.30 -1.68
N SER A 215 -6.23 -8.24 -0.64
CA SER A 215 -5.03 -9.01 -0.54
C SER A 215 -5.41 -10.46 -0.27
N ILE A 216 -5.73 -11.23 -1.31
CA ILE A 216 -5.79 -12.69 -1.12
C ILE A 216 -4.36 -13.23 -0.88
N ASN A 217 -3.29 -12.46 -1.18
CA ASN A 217 -1.88 -12.83 -1.04
C ASN A 217 -0.89 -11.64 -0.86
N THR A 218 -1.30 -10.55 -0.25
CA THR A 218 -0.53 -9.30 -0.07
C THR A 218 -0.29 -9.03 1.42
N TYR A 219 0.89 -8.55 1.73
CA TYR A 219 1.50 -8.65 3.06
C TYR A 219 0.57 -8.31 4.24
N LYS A 220 0.48 -9.19 5.24
CA LYS A 220 -0.12 -8.85 6.55
C LYS A 220 0.88 -7.97 7.32
N TYR A 221 0.43 -6.88 7.90
CA TYR A 221 1.31 -5.92 8.57
C TYR A 221 1.44 -6.25 10.06
N GLU A 222 2.66 -6.51 10.55
CA GLU A 222 3.07 -6.12 11.91
C GLU A 222 4.25 -5.16 11.75
N PHE A 223 4.05 -3.91 12.15
CA PHE A 223 5.15 -2.98 12.39
C PHE A 223 5.54 -3.13 13.84
N PHE A 224 6.81 -3.45 14.11
CA PHE A 224 7.32 -3.32 15.46
C PHE A 224 7.44 -1.84 15.83
N LYS A 225 7.28 -1.56 17.13
CA LYS A 225 7.50 -0.27 17.80
C LYS A 225 8.56 0.61 17.10
N TYR A 226 8.24 1.89 17.02
CA TYR A 226 8.88 2.95 16.24
C TYR A 226 10.03 3.63 17.02
N PRO A 227 11.31 3.19 16.94
CA PRO A 227 12.40 4.03 17.41
C PRO A 227 12.76 5.05 16.32
N PRO A 228 13.10 6.30 16.68
CA PRO A 228 13.31 7.41 15.73
C PRO A 228 14.43 7.18 14.69
N ASN A 229 15.28 6.16 14.87
CA ASN A 229 16.50 5.95 14.09
C ASN A 229 16.59 4.58 13.35
N ARG A 230 15.55 3.74 13.30
CA ARG A 230 15.58 2.50 12.49
C ARG A 230 14.74 2.63 11.21
N PRO A 231 15.21 2.06 10.07
CA PRO A 231 14.35 1.86 8.91
C PRO A 231 13.18 0.96 9.29
N ILE A 232 11.97 1.31 8.82
CA ILE A 232 10.77 0.50 8.99
C ILE A 232 10.97 -0.76 8.15
N LEU A 233 11.38 -1.84 8.79
CA LEU A 233 11.47 -3.15 8.16
C LEU A 233 10.17 -3.87 8.47
N PRO A 234 9.30 -4.10 7.48
CA PRO A 234 8.12 -4.91 7.69
C PRO A 234 8.52 -6.32 8.13
N LYS A 235 7.80 -6.91 9.08
CA LYS A 235 7.74 -8.37 9.14
C LYS A 235 7.04 -8.84 7.87
N LEU A 236 7.72 -9.68 7.12
CA LEU A 236 7.21 -10.28 5.91
C LEU A 236 6.15 -11.33 6.29
N PHE A 237 4.91 -10.91 6.56
CA PHE A 237 3.83 -11.88 6.56
C PHE A 237 3.28 -12.00 5.16
N ILE A 238 3.39 -13.19 4.62
CA ILE A 238 2.45 -13.67 3.61
C ILE A 238 1.50 -14.60 4.34
N LEU A 239 0.20 -14.35 4.13
CA LEU A 239 -0.86 -15.27 4.50
C LEU A 239 -0.58 -16.66 3.90
#